data_AF-A0A8B7D650-F1
#
_entry.id   AF-A0A8B7D650-F1
#
_cell.length_a   1.000
_cell.length_b   1.000
_cell.length_c   1.000
_cell.angle_alpha   90.00
_cell.angle_beta   90.00
_cell.angle_gamma   90.00
#
_symmetry.space_group_name_H-M   'P 1'
#
loop_
_entity.id
_entity.type
_entity.pdbx_description
1 polymer ?
#
loop_
_entity_poly.entity_id
_entity_poly.type
_entity_poly.pdbx_seq_one_letter_code
_entity_poly.pdbx_strand_id
1 'polypeptide(L)'
;MSYLDQICFTNEVNCLKFLSHRMRANMCTHCMKNITKHCRNSVTEEDVIKSLEYTQKGEKYPTLILNSDEKYGKLFLGGFKAAMNLEFLQQESVANVVNTAGMGLYKTFGKKYEDKCHWTMEVSKVECLQLEWEDAISYNISNEDIDKVINYIHSCRLEKKNVLVHCAQTHSKKLGASDCY
;
A
#
# COMPACT_ATOMS: atom_id res chain seq x y z
N MET A 1 -3.00 -23.67 9.05
CA MET A 1 -4.31 -23.14 8.62
C MET A 1 -4.08 -22.49 7.26
N SER A 2 -4.80 -22.89 6.21
CA SER A 2 -4.52 -22.42 4.85
C SER A 2 -5.06 -21.01 4.66
N TYR A 3 -4.39 -20.17 3.86
CA TYR A 3 -4.94 -18.86 3.52
C TYR A 3 -6.24 -18.97 2.73
N LEU A 4 -6.45 -20.07 2.00
CA LEU A 4 -7.71 -20.37 1.31
C LEU A 4 -8.90 -20.46 2.27
N ASP A 5 -8.68 -20.81 3.54
CA ASP A 5 -9.74 -20.88 4.55
C ASP A 5 -10.22 -19.49 5.01
N GLN A 6 -9.52 -18.41 4.63
CA GLN A 6 -9.92 -17.03 4.96
C GLN A 6 -10.92 -16.43 3.96
N ILE A 7 -11.25 -17.15 2.89
CA ILE A 7 -12.20 -16.70 1.86
C ILE A 7 -13.35 -17.70 1.74
N CYS A 8 -14.58 -17.18 1.67
CA CYS A 8 -15.76 -17.98 1.35
C CYS A 8 -15.97 -17.99 -0.18
N PHE A 9 -15.83 -19.17 -0.78
CA PHE A 9 -16.01 -19.41 -2.21
C PHE A 9 -17.46 -19.79 -2.51
N THR A 10 -18.14 -19.04 -3.38
CA THR A 10 -19.54 -19.25 -3.76
C THR A 10 -19.71 -20.12 -5.00
N ASN A 11 -18.62 -20.44 -5.71
CA ASN A 11 -18.61 -21.30 -6.91
C ASN A 11 -19.58 -20.83 -8.02
N GLU A 12 -19.81 -19.53 -8.15
CA GLU A 12 -20.69 -18.94 -9.17
C GLU A 12 -20.08 -18.95 -10.57
N VAL A 13 -18.74 -19.04 -10.68
CA VAL A 13 -18.04 -19.11 -11.97
C VAL A 13 -17.09 -20.29 -12.07
N ASN A 14 -17.06 -20.89 -13.26
CA ASN A 14 -16.25 -22.08 -13.58
C ASN A 14 -14.95 -21.72 -14.32
N CYS A 15 -14.21 -20.71 -13.85
CA CYS A 15 -12.88 -20.45 -14.38
C CYS A 15 -11.94 -21.59 -13.97
N LEU A 16 -11.18 -22.13 -14.94
CA LEU A 16 -10.18 -23.18 -14.69
C LEU A 16 -9.07 -22.69 -13.76
N LYS A 17 -8.69 -21.42 -13.89
CA LYS A 17 -7.72 -20.75 -13.04
C LYS A 17 -8.15 -19.30 -12.84
N PHE A 18 -8.06 -18.83 -11.60
CA PHE A 18 -8.17 -17.42 -11.27
C PHE A 18 -6.88 -16.73 -11.68
N LEU A 19 -7.00 -15.66 -12.46
CA LEU A 19 -5.88 -14.81 -12.81
C LEU A 19 -6.12 -13.43 -12.25
N SER A 20 -5.38 -13.08 -11.21
CA SER A 20 -5.54 -11.81 -10.51
C SER A 20 -5.32 -10.61 -11.43
N HIS A 21 -6.25 -9.66 -11.41
CA HIS A 21 -6.17 -8.43 -12.17
C HIS A 21 -5.17 -7.46 -11.55
N ARG A 22 -4.21 -6.96 -12.35
CA ARG A 22 -3.10 -6.10 -11.91
C ARG A 22 -3.52 -4.97 -10.98
N MET A 23 -4.60 -4.26 -11.30
CA MET A 23 -5.09 -3.10 -10.53
C MET A 23 -6.17 -3.44 -9.50
N ARG A 24 -6.70 -4.67 -9.52
CA ARG A 24 -7.82 -5.12 -8.70
C ARG A 24 -7.61 -6.57 -8.34
N ALA A 25 -6.67 -6.83 -7.44
CA ALA A 25 -6.15 -8.19 -7.26
C ALA A 25 -7.20 -9.20 -6.76
N ASN A 26 -8.30 -8.70 -6.19
CA ASN A 26 -9.47 -9.50 -5.85
C ASN A 26 -10.39 -9.83 -7.04
N MET A 27 -10.06 -9.41 -8.26
CA MET A 27 -10.84 -9.65 -9.48
C MET A 27 -10.07 -10.53 -10.46
N CYS A 28 -10.78 -11.43 -11.14
CA CYS A 28 -10.21 -12.25 -12.19
C CYS A 28 -10.15 -11.48 -13.52
N THR A 29 -9.03 -11.52 -14.24
CA THR A 29 -8.88 -10.86 -15.55
C THR A 29 -9.76 -11.46 -16.64
N HIS A 30 -10.10 -12.76 -16.54
CA HIS A 30 -10.89 -13.44 -17.56
C HIS A 30 -12.38 -13.17 -17.44
N CYS A 31 -12.95 -13.37 -16.25
CA CYS A 31 -14.40 -13.26 -16.05
C CYS A 31 -14.82 -11.94 -15.39
N MET A 32 -13.86 -11.12 -14.95
CA MET A 32 -14.10 -9.86 -14.24
C MET A 32 -15.00 -10.03 -13.01
N LYS A 33 -14.96 -11.21 -12.37
CA LYS A 33 -15.64 -11.49 -11.10
C LYS A 33 -14.66 -11.53 -9.94
N ASN A 34 -15.19 -11.29 -8.75
CA ASN A 34 -14.43 -11.34 -7.51
C ASN A 34 -13.91 -12.77 -7.23
N ILE A 35 -12.78 -12.88 -6.55
CA ILE A 35 -12.18 -14.16 -6.14
C ILE A 35 -13.16 -15.05 -5.36
N THR A 36 -14.04 -14.45 -4.55
CA THR A 36 -15.09 -15.15 -3.79
C THR A 36 -16.08 -15.88 -4.68
N LYS A 37 -16.20 -15.50 -5.95
CA LYS A 37 -17.13 -16.12 -6.90
C LYS A 37 -16.58 -17.39 -7.56
N HIS A 38 -15.29 -17.66 -7.40
CA HIS A 38 -14.61 -18.77 -8.05
C HIS A 38 -14.65 -20.04 -7.20
N CYS A 39 -14.30 -21.17 -7.81
CA CYS A 39 -14.09 -22.42 -7.09
C CYS A 39 -12.75 -22.40 -6.34
N ARG A 40 -12.73 -22.97 -5.13
CA ARG A 40 -11.51 -23.10 -4.31
C ARG A 40 -10.34 -23.69 -5.10
N ASN A 41 -10.60 -24.70 -5.93
CA ASN A 41 -9.57 -25.41 -6.69
C ASN A 41 -8.99 -24.60 -7.87
N SER A 42 -9.65 -23.51 -8.28
CA SER A 42 -9.11 -22.64 -9.33
C SER A 42 -8.33 -21.44 -8.78
N VAL A 43 -8.19 -21.34 -7.45
CA VAL A 43 -7.57 -20.20 -6.75
C VAL A 43 -6.37 -20.69 -5.95
N THR A 44 -5.23 -19.99 -6.04
CA THR A 44 -4.03 -20.32 -5.26
C THR A 44 -4.00 -19.53 -3.94
N GLU A 45 -3.19 -19.97 -2.96
CA GLU A 45 -2.99 -19.18 -1.73
C GLU A 45 -2.39 -17.79 -2.03
N GLU A 46 -1.50 -17.69 -3.00
CA GLU A 46 -0.92 -16.42 -3.44
C GLU A 46 -2.00 -15.46 -3.98
N ASP A 47 -2.97 -15.97 -4.73
CA ASP A 47 -4.11 -15.16 -5.21
C ASP A 47 -4.98 -14.68 -4.05
N VAL A 48 -5.17 -15.53 -3.03
CA VAL A 48 -5.91 -15.16 -1.82
C VAL A 48 -5.18 -14.07 -1.04
N ILE A 49 -3.87 -14.20 -0.84
CA ILE A 49 -3.05 -13.19 -0.15
C ILE A 49 -3.15 -11.86 -0.89
N LYS A 50 -2.88 -11.85 -2.21
CA LYS A 50 -2.99 -10.64 -3.06
C LYS A 50 -4.39 -10.04 -3.01
N SER A 51 -5.43 -10.87 -3.03
CA SER A 51 -6.81 -10.41 -2.95
C SER A 51 -7.14 -9.80 -1.60
N LEU A 52 -6.73 -10.42 -0.49
CA LEU A 52 -6.95 -9.94 0.87
C LEU A 52 -6.23 -8.62 1.11
N GLU A 53 -4.99 -8.50 0.67
CA GLU A 53 -4.20 -7.27 0.65
C GLU A 53 -4.89 -6.16 -0.16
N TYR A 54 -5.58 -6.52 -1.25
CA TYR A 54 -6.35 -5.58 -2.06
C TYR A 54 -7.71 -5.19 -1.44
N THR A 55 -8.30 -5.97 -0.53
CA THR A 55 -9.62 -5.61 0.04
C THR A 55 -9.56 -4.25 0.76
N GLN A 56 -10.72 -3.58 0.93
CA GLN A 56 -10.81 -2.25 1.55
C GLN A 56 -10.10 -2.12 2.91
N LYS A 57 -9.90 -3.22 3.65
CA LYS A 57 -9.08 -3.23 4.87
C LYS A 57 -7.58 -3.09 4.54
N GLY A 58 -7.03 -3.88 3.61
CA GLY A 58 -5.63 -3.79 3.20
C GLY A 58 -5.28 -2.49 2.46
N GLU A 59 -6.24 -1.87 1.78
CA GLU A 59 -6.00 -0.54 1.17
C GLU A 59 -5.89 0.60 2.21
N LYS A 60 -6.62 0.50 3.33
CA LYS A 60 -6.74 1.58 4.33
C LYS A 60 -5.82 1.41 5.54
N TYR A 61 -5.35 0.21 5.82
CA TYR A 61 -4.46 -0.07 6.94
C TYR A 61 -3.11 -0.51 6.40
N PRO A 62 -2.04 0.25 6.65
CA PRO A 62 -0.72 -0.09 6.16
C PRO A 62 -0.12 -1.25 6.96
N THR A 63 0.91 -1.88 6.39
CA THR A 63 1.71 -2.91 7.04
C THR A 63 2.78 -2.26 7.91
N LEU A 64 2.97 -2.75 9.13
CA LEU A 64 4.11 -2.39 9.97
C LEU A 64 5.37 -3.08 9.44
N ILE A 65 6.36 -2.31 9.01
CA ILE A 65 7.64 -2.81 8.50
C ILE A 65 8.68 -2.86 9.61
N LEU A 66 8.79 -1.78 10.40
CA LEU A 66 9.69 -1.73 11.55
C LEU A 66 8.92 -1.24 12.77
N ASN A 67 9.04 -1.95 13.89
CA ASN A 67 8.47 -1.51 15.15
C ASN A 67 9.29 -0.36 15.75
N SER A 68 8.72 0.33 16.73
CA SER A 68 9.45 1.29 17.55
C SER A 68 10.36 0.58 18.55
N ASP A 69 11.46 1.23 18.91
CA ASP A 69 12.37 0.82 19.97
C ASP A 69 12.79 2.04 20.83
N GLU A 70 13.81 1.87 21.67
CA GLU A 70 14.31 2.95 22.55
C GLU A 70 14.79 4.19 21.79
N LYS A 71 15.23 4.02 20.54
CA LYS A 71 15.88 5.02 19.70
C LYS A 71 15.02 5.45 18.50
N TYR A 72 14.16 4.58 17.99
CA TYR A 72 13.45 4.79 16.73
C TYR A 72 11.93 4.68 16.85
N GLY A 73 11.21 5.50 16.08
CA GLY A 73 9.77 5.35 15.83
C GLY A 73 9.43 4.18 14.89
N LYS A 74 8.14 3.92 14.69
CA LYS A 74 7.62 2.89 13.78
C LYS A 74 7.75 3.32 12.31
N LEU A 75 7.86 2.32 11.42
CA LEU A 75 7.80 2.49 9.97
C LEU A 75 6.65 1.64 9.40
N PHE A 76 5.77 2.29 8.65
CA PHE A 76 4.65 1.66 7.98
C PHE A 76 4.78 1.77 6.45
N LEU A 77 4.25 0.78 5.73
CA LEU A 77 4.14 0.77 4.28
C LEU A 77 2.69 0.53 3.87
N GLY A 78 2.12 1.43 3.06
CA GLY A 78 0.72 1.38 2.67
C GLY A 78 0.45 1.87 1.25
N GLY A 79 -0.83 1.80 0.88
CA GLY A 79 -1.33 2.45 -0.33
C GLY A 79 -1.80 3.88 -0.04
N PHE A 80 -2.11 4.64 -1.08
CA PHE A 80 -2.59 6.02 -0.94
C PHE A 80 -3.82 6.17 -0.02
N LYS A 81 -4.67 5.15 0.11
CA LYS A 81 -5.83 5.17 1.02
C LYS A 81 -5.44 5.07 2.49
N ALA A 82 -4.28 4.49 2.83
CA ALA A 82 -3.75 4.49 4.19
C ALA A 82 -3.31 5.90 4.62
N ALA A 83 -2.72 6.67 3.71
CA ALA A 83 -2.38 8.08 3.94
C ALA A 83 -3.60 9.01 4.08
N MET A 84 -4.78 8.55 3.66
CA MET A 84 -6.06 9.25 3.87
C MET A 84 -6.87 8.69 5.06
N ASN A 85 -6.32 7.74 5.81
CA ASN A 85 -7.01 7.12 6.93
C ASN A 85 -6.71 7.90 8.23
N LEU A 86 -7.52 8.92 8.51
CA LEU A 86 -7.35 9.80 9.67
C LEU A 86 -7.29 9.01 11.00
N GLU A 87 -8.16 8.02 11.17
CA GLU A 87 -8.20 7.17 12.37
C GLU A 87 -6.86 6.47 12.58
N PHE A 88 -6.32 5.85 11.53
CA PHE A 88 -5.01 5.20 11.58
C PHE A 88 -3.88 6.20 11.91
N LEU A 89 -3.84 7.34 11.21
CA LEU A 89 -2.80 8.35 11.42
C LEU A 89 -2.77 8.85 12.86
N GLN A 90 -3.95 9.07 13.46
CA GLN A 90 -4.07 9.51 14.84
C GLN A 90 -3.75 8.39 15.83
N GLN A 91 -4.32 7.20 15.64
CA GLN A 91 -4.11 6.04 16.53
C GLN A 91 -2.63 5.67 16.62
N GLU A 92 -1.96 5.56 15.48
CA GLU A 92 -0.54 5.23 15.44
C GLU A 92 0.36 6.46 15.61
N SER A 93 -0.19 7.65 15.85
CA SER A 93 0.58 8.90 16.02
C SER A 93 1.62 9.08 14.90
N VAL A 94 1.20 8.82 13.66
CA VAL A 94 2.02 9.07 12.48
C VAL A 94 2.25 10.57 12.41
N ALA A 95 3.50 11.00 12.29
CA ALA A 95 3.84 12.41 12.18
C ALA A 95 4.31 12.78 10.77
N ASN A 96 4.83 11.81 10.01
CA ASN A 96 5.33 12.04 8.66
C ASN A 96 4.79 11.00 7.68
N VAL A 97 4.36 11.47 6.52
CA VAL A 97 3.97 10.65 5.37
C VAL A 97 4.95 10.90 4.23
N VAL A 98 5.42 9.83 3.60
CA VAL A 98 6.23 9.89 2.38
C VAL A 98 5.37 9.39 1.22
N ASN A 99 4.99 10.30 0.32
CA ASN A 99 4.27 9.99 -0.90
C ASN A 99 5.26 9.78 -2.05
N THR A 100 5.47 8.53 -2.45
CA THR A 100 6.39 8.20 -3.56
C THR A 100 5.76 8.36 -4.94
N ALA A 101 4.43 8.46 -5.05
CA ALA A 101 3.72 8.49 -6.34
C ALA A 101 3.46 9.92 -6.86
N GLY A 102 3.94 10.94 -6.13
CA GLY A 102 3.94 12.32 -6.56
C GLY A 102 2.58 12.88 -6.98
N MET A 103 2.62 13.81 -7.93
CA MET A 103 1.46 14.41 -8.58
C MET A 103 0.71 13.41 -9.48
N GLY A 104 1.30 12.25 -9.80
CA GLY A 104 0.66 11.22 -10.62
C GLY A 104 -0.68 10.76 -10.05
N LEU A 105 -0.79 10.71 -8.72
CA LEU A 105 -2.05 10.42 -8.03
C LEU A 105 -3.08 11.54 -8.19
N TYR A 106 -2.68 12.80 -8.10
CA TYR A 106 -3.60 13.93 -8.27
C TYR A 106 -4.12 14.01 -9.71
N LYS A 107 -3.25 13.79 -10.70
CA LYS A 107 -3.66 13.72 -12.12
C LYS A 107 -4.66 12.58 -12.37
N THR A 108 -4.48 11.45 -11.68
CA THR A 108 -5.31 10.25 -11.87
C THR A 108 -6.67 10.34 -11.18
N PHE A 109 -6.70 10.83 -9.93
CA PHE A 109 -7.91 10.83 -9.10
C PHE A 109 -8.61 12.20 -9.00
N GLY A 110 -7.97 13.25 -9.50
CA GLY A 110 -8.53 14.60 -9.63
C GLY A 110 -8.65 15.38 -8.32
N LYS A 111 -9.20 16.59 -8.43
CA LYS A 111 -9.27 17.59 -7.34
C LYS A 111 -9.90 17.08 -6.04
N LYS A 112 -10.91 16.22 -6.11
CA LYS A 112 -11.57 15.66 -4.91
C LYS A 112 -10.59 14.86 -4.04
N TYR A 113 -9.66 14.15 -4.67
CA TYR A 113 -8.64 13.38 -3.95
C TYR A 113 -7.60 14.30 -3.32
N GLU A 114 -7.15 15.31 -4.05
CA GLU A 114 -6.22 16.34 -3.58
C GLU A 114 -6.78 17.09 -2.37
N ASP A 115 -8.02 17.61 -2.47
CA ASP A 115 -8.71 18.31 -1.39
C ASP A 115 -8.79 17.43 -0.13
N LYS A 116 -9.06 16.13 -0.30
CA LYS A 116 -9.13 15.17 0.82
C LYS A 116 -7.76 14.89 1.43
N CYS A 117 -6.70 14.78 0.63
CA CYS A 117 -5.34 14.61 1.14
C CYS A 117 -4.91 15.81 1.95
N HIS A 118 -5.06 17.03 1.41
CA HIS A 118 -4.74 18.27 2.12
C HIS A 118 -5.51 18.38 3.44
N TRP A 119 -6.82 18.17 3.40
CA TRP A 119 -7.64 18.18 4.61
C TRP A 119 -7.17 17.12 5.63
N THR A 120 -6.83 15.91 5.18
CA THR A 120 -6.38 14.84 6.09
C THR A 120 -5.04 15.19 6.74
N MET A 121 -4.08 15.70 5.98
CA MET A 121 -2.76 16.10 6.51
C MET A 121 -2.89 17.28 7.48
N GLU A 122 -3.72 18.28 7.15
CA GLU A 122 -3.98 19.44 8.01
C GLU A 122 -4.61 19.02 9.35
N VAL A 123 -5.66 18.20 9.32
CA VAL A 123 -6.38 17.76 10.53
C VAL A 123 -5.54 16.81 11.38
N SER A 124 -4.77 15.92 10.76
CA SER A 124 -3.87 15.01 11.48
C SER A 124 -2.56 15.67 11.93
N LYS A 125 -2.27 16.89 11.46
CA LYS A 125 -0.98 17.60 11.67
C LYS A 125 0.22 16.77 11.21
N VAL A 126 0.03 16.03 10.12
CA VAL A 126 1.05 15.18 9.51
C VAL A 126 1.78 15.97 8.45
N GLU A 127 3.11 15.94 8.51
CA GLU A 127 3.95 16.47 7.44
C GLU A 127 4.02 15.46 6.29
N CYS A 128 3.94 15.95 5.04
CA CYS A 128 3.99 15.09 3.87
C CYS A 128 5.21 15.45 3.00
N LEU A 129 6.14 14.50 2.87
CA LEU A 129 7.20 14.56 1.87
C LEU A 129 6.65 13.99 0.56
N GLN A 130 6.54 14.83 -0.46
CA GLN A 130 6.11 14.43 -1.78
C GLN A 130 7.33 14.17 -2.70
N LEU A 131 7.32 13.03 -3.36
CA LEU A 131 8.34 12.60 -4.31
C LEU A 131 7.67 12.30 -5.64
N GLU A 132 8.25 12.77 -6.73
CA GLU A 132 7.72 12.58 -8.08
C GLU A 132 8.28 11.33 -8.75
N TRP A 133 8.18 10.15 -8.11
CA TRP A 133 8.63 8.92 -8.75
C TRP A 133 7.58 8.43 -9.74
N GLU A 134 8.01 8.20 -10.98
CA GLU A 134 7.18 7.62 -12.02
C GLU A 134 7.12 6.10 -11.88
N ASP A 135 5.91 5.54 -11.81
CA ASP A 135 5.67 4.10 -11.92
C ASP A 135 5.79 3.66 -13.39
N ALA A 136 7.01 3.66 -13.89
CA ALA A 136 7.37 3.28 -15.26
C ALA A 136 8.05 1.90 -15.32
N ILE A 137 8.01 1.26 -16.49
CA ILE A 137 8.66 -0.04 -16.73
C ILE A 137 10.18 0.08 -16.53
N SER A 138 10.77 1.21 -16.91
CA SER A 138 12.13 1.60 -16.56
C SER A 138 12.11 2.50 -15.33
N TYR A 139 12.50 1.95 -14.19
CA TYR A 139 12.69 2.70 -12.94
C TYR A 139 13.84 3.69 -13.13
N ASN A 140 13.56 4.99 -13.11
CA ASN A 140 14.56 6.04 -13.21
C ASN A 140 14.53 6.91 -11.95
N ILE A 141 14.87 6.30 -10.81
CA ILE A 141 15.02 6.99 -9.53
C ILE A 141 16.51 7.24 -9.33
N SER A 142 16.90 8.49 -9.12
CA SER A 142 18.28 8.83 -8.85
C SER A 142 18.72 8.28 -7.48
N ASN A 143 19.99 7.93 -7.34
CA ASN A 143 20.53 7.55 -6.03
C ASN A 143 20.37 8.70 -5.01
N GLU A 144 20.47 9.94 -5.48
CA GLU A 144 20.27 11.14 -4.66
C GLU A 144 18.85 11.20 -4.06
N ASP A 145 17.82 10.85 -4.82
CA ASP A 145 16.45 10.77 -4.32
C ASP A 145 16.28 9.62 -3.32
N ILE A 146 16.89 8.46 -3.60
CA ILE A 146 16.87 7.33 -2.66
C ILE A 146 17.51 7.74 -1.33
N ASP A 147 18.71 8.33 -1.39
CA ASP A 147 19.45 8.78 -0.20
C ASP A 147 18.66 9.85 0.57
N LYS A 148 18.05 10.81 -0.14
CA LYS A 148 17.20 11.83 0.47
C LYS A 148 16.03 11.21 1.24
N VAL A 149 15.36 10.23 0.64
CA VAL A 149 14.20 9.56 1.27
C VAL A 149 14.63 8.72 2.47
N ILE A 150 15.70 7.95 2.33
CA ILE A 150 16.25 7.14 3.42
C ILE A 150 16.65 8.05 4.58
N ASN A 151 17.38 9.13 4.31
CA ASN A 151 17.84 10.08 5.33
C ASN A 151 16.67 10.79 6.00
N TYR A 152 15.63 11.16 5.25
CA TYR A 152 14.41 11.74 5.81
C TYR A 152 13.70 10.76 6.74
N ILE A 153 13.41 9.54 6.27
CA ILE A 153 12.76 8.49 7.09
C ILE A 153 13.60 8.20 8.34
N HIS A 154 14.92 8.08 8.18
CA HIS A 154 15.83 7.80 9.29
C HIS A 154 15.81 8.93 10.33
N SER A 155 15.90 10.18 9.90
CA SER A 155 15.90 11.35 10.77
C SER A 155 14.57 11.49 11.53
N CYS A 156 13.43 11.35 10.85
CA CYS A 156 12.12 11.36 11.51
C CYS A 156 12.03 10.24 12.56
N ARG A 157 12.45 9.03 12.21
CA ARG A 157 12.41 7.91 13.15
C ARG A 157 13.34 8.12 14.35
N LEU A 158 14.53 8.70 14.17
CA LEU A 158 15.44 9.06 15.28
C LEU A 158 14.80 10.03 16.27
N GLU A 159 13.95 10.93 15.79
CA GLU A 159 13.13 11.82 16.62
C GLU A 159 11.93 11.10 17.27
N LYS A 160 11.89 9.77 17.18
CA LYS A 160 10.79 8.89 17.67
C LYS A 160 9.45 9.18 17.00
N LYS A 161 9.46 9.79 15.81
CA LYS A 161 8.26 10.02 15.02
C LYS A 161 7.95 8.78 14.17
N ASN A 162 6.66 8.42 14.12
CA ASN A 162 6.20 7.33 13.28
C ASN A 162 6.03 7.81 11.84
N VAL A 163 6.45 6.98 10.88
CA VAL A 163 6.48 7.33 9.46
C VAL A 163 5.65 6.34 8.65
N LEU A 164 4.80 6.86 7.76
CA LEU A 164 4.08 6.08 6.75
C LEU A 164 4.67 6.36 5.38
N VAL A 165 5.16 5.34 4.70
CA VAL A 165 5.53 5.41 3.28
C VAL A 165 4.37 4.86 2.45
N HIS A 166 3.97 5.58 1.40
CA HIS A 166 2.97 5.07 0.48
C HIS A 166 3.28 5.41 -0.99
N CYS A 167 2.75 4.56 -1.86
CA CYS A 167 2.71 4.78 -3.31
C CYS A 167 1.24 4.76 -3.80
N ALA A 168 1.04 4.68 -5.11
CA ALA A 168 -0.28 4.52 -5.71
C ALA A 168 -0.92 3.17 -5.42
N GLN A 169 -0.11 2.12 -5.26
CA GLN A 169 -0.50 0.80 -4.81
C GLN A 169 0.59 0.30 -3.86
N THR A 170 0.22 -0.51 -2.87
CA THR A 170 1.14 -1.20 -1.94
C THR A 170 2.18 -2.10 -2.63
N HIS A 171 2.10 -2.26 -3.95
CA HIS A 171 2.89 -3.21 -4.74
C HIS A 171 3.78 -2.51 -5.77
N SER A 172 4.78 -1.73 -5.33
CA SER A 172 5.99 -1.66 -6.15
C SER A 172 6.69 -3.01 -6.01
N LYS A 173 7.00 -3.67 -7.13
CA LYS A 173 7.54 -5.05 -7.21
C LYS A 173 8.85 -5.30 -6.43
N LYS A 174 9.38 -4.33 -5.69
CA LYS A 174 10.75 -4.36 -5.14
C LYS A 174 10.92 -3.82 -3.71
N LEU A 175 9.88 -3.30 -3.04
CA LEU A 175 10.06 -2.77 -1.67
C LEU A 175 9.82 -3.81 -0.55
N GLY A 176 9.48 -5.05 -0.90
CA GLY A 176 9.30 -6.17 0.05
C GLY A 176 10.09 -7.44 -0.28
N ALA A 177 10.87 -7.47 -1.37
CA ALA A 177 11.79 -8.56 -1.65
C ALA A 177 13.18 -8.18 -1.14
N SER A 178 13.35 -8.19 0.19
CA SER A 178 14.58 -8.73 0.72
C SER A 178 14.61 -10.18 0.28
N ASP A 179 15.31 -10.45 -0.82
CA ASP A 179 15.97 -11.74 -1.01
C ASP A 179 16.91 -11.92 0.19
N CYS A 180 16.36 -12.43 1.29
CA CYS A 180 17.10 -13.12 2.32
C CYS A 180 17.08 -14.61 1.95
N TYR A 181 17.83 -14.94 0.91
CA TYR A 181 18.58 -16.20 0.75
C TYR A 181 19.81 -15.92 -0.10
#